data_AF-A0A5S4TAR6-F1
#
_entry.id   AF-A0A5S4TAR6-F1
#
_cell.length_a   1.000
_cell.length_b   1.000
_cell.length_c   1.000
_cell.angle_alpha   90.00
_cell.angle_beta   90.00
_cell.angle_gamma   90.00
#
_symmetry.space_group_name_H-M   'P 1'
#
loop_
_entity.id
_entity.type
_entity.pdbx_description
1 polymer ?
#
loop_
_entity_poly.entity_id
_entity_poly.type
_entity_poly.pdbx_seq_one_letter_code
_entity_poly.pdbx_strand_id
1 'polypeptide(L)'
;MAKKEYYLYVKGKAVPVSEEVYKAYWKITEHEKYLQRKDWKHNVIPFSALDHDGHFVDNIIDEKIDLEKIVEVKMRIEELHRALNTLSKEER
;
A
#
# COMPACT_ATOMS: atom_id res chain seq x y z
N MET A 1 -47.89 -8.67 14.69
CA MET A 1 -46.58 -9.29 14.45
C MET A 1 -45.60 -8.68 15.43
N ALA A 2 -44.80 -9.47 16.15
CA ALA A 2 -43.87 -8.93 17.14
C ALA A 2 -42.87 -7.98 16.47
N LYS A 3 -42.72 -6.78 17.03
CA LYS A 3 -41.80 -5.76 16.55
C LYS A 3 -40.38 -6.29 16.83
N LYS A 4 -39.65 -6.70 15.78
CA LYS A 4 -38.26 -7.13 15.93
C LYS A 4 -37.41 -5.92 16.29
N GLU A 5 -36.68 -6.02 17.39
CA GLU A 5 -35.71 -5.01 17.80
C GLU A 5 -34.36 -5.33 17.18
N TYR A 6 -33.73 -4.33 16.57
CA TYR A 6 -32.44 -4.48 15.89
C TYR A 6 -31.38 -3.72 16.68
N TYR A 7 -30.17 -4.29 16.76
CA TYR A 7 -29.07 -3.72 17.52
C TYR A 7 -27.77 -3.76 16.71
N LEU A 8 -26.95 -2.73 16.85
CA LEU A 8 -25.55 -2.71 16.38
C LEU A 8 -24.62 -2.49 17.57
N TYR A 9 -23.47 -3.18 17.57
CA TYR A 9 -22.49 -3.03 18.63
C TYR A 9 -21.47 -1.96 18.27
N VAL A 10 -21.41 -0.89 19.05
CA VAL A 10 -20.44 0.20 18.89
C VAL A 10 -19.59 0.27 20.15
N LYS A 11 -18.28 0.06 20.01
CA LYS A 11 -17.33 0.02 21.15
C LYS A 11 -17.79 -0.94 22.28
N GLY A 12 -18.33 -2.10 21.91
CA GLY A 12 -18.81 -3.13 22.84
C GLY A 12 -20.19 -2.87 23.46
N LYS A 13 -20.87 -1.77 23.12
CA LYS A 13 -22.23 -1.47 23.62
C LYS A 13 -23.27 -1.73 22.55
N ALA A 14 -24.37 -2.39 22.91
CA ALA A 14 -25.51 -2.60 22.02
C ALA A 14 -26.33 -1.31 21.89
N VAL A 15 -26.42 -0.78 20.67
CA VAL A 15 -27.19 0.41 20.32
C VAL A 15 -28.42 -0.03 19.54
N PRO A 16 -29.65 0.26 20.00
CA PRO A 16 -30.86 -0.05 19.24
C PRO A 16 -30.92 0.81 17.97
N VAL A 17 -31.28 0.20 16.85
CA VAL A 17 -31.37 0.85 15.53
C VAL A 17 -32.65 0.46 14.81
N SER A 18 -33.00 1.23 13.78
CA SER A 18 -34.08 0.83 12.87
C SER A 18 -33.65 -0.35 11.99
N GLU A 19 -34.64 -1.07 11.47
CA GLU A 19 -34.40 -2.18 10.53
C GLU A 19 -33.63 -1.74 9.28
N GLU A 20 -33.92 -0.54 8.77
CA GLU A 20 -33.25 0.03 7.60
C GLU A 20 -31.76 0.24 7.85
N VAL A 21 -31.40 0.83 9.00
CA VAL A 21 -30.00 1.06 9.40
C VAL A 21 -29.29 -0.28 9.60
N TYR A 22 -29.94 -1.24 10.25
CA TYR A 22 -29.37 -2.58 10.45
C TYR A 22 -29.06 -3.27 9.11
N LYS A 23 -30.02 -3.28 8.18
CA LYS A 23 -29.84 -3.88 6.85
C LYS A 23 -28.75 -3.17 6.04
N ALA A 24 -28.70 -1.84 6.09
CA ALA A 24 -27.68 -1.06 5.39
C ALA A 24 -26.28 -1.38 5.92
N TYR A 25 -26.11 -1.41 7.26
CA TYR A 25 -24.84 -1.76 7.90
C TYR A 25 -24.35 -3.15 7.49
N TRP A 26 -25.22 -4.16 7.56
CA TRP A 26 -24.84 -5.53 7.20
C TRP A 26 -24.57 -5.70 5.71
N LYS A 27 -25.31 -5.01 4.84
CA LYS A 27 -25.04 -5.02 3.39
C LYS A 27 -23.62 -4.52 3.07
N ILE A 28 -23.19 -3.45 3.72
CA ILE A 28 -21.82 -2.92 3.57
C ILE A 28 -20.80 -3.91 4.14
N THR A 29 -21.05 -4.40 5.36
CA THR A 29 -20.16 -5.36 6.05
C THR A 29 -19.98 -6.65 5.26
N GLU A 30 -21.06 -7.19 4.68
CA GLU A 30 -21.01 -8.40 3.86
C GLU A 30 -20.29 -8.17 2.54
N HIS A 31 -20.48 -6.99 1.93
CA HIS A 31 -19.77 -6.62 0.71
C HIS A 31 -18.25 -6.52 0.94
N GLU A 32 -17.82 -5.91 2.04
CA GLU A 32 -16.41 -5.83 2.41
C GLU A 32 -15.81 -7.23 2.67
N LYS A 33 -16.52 -8.08 3.40
CA LYS A 33 -16.11 -9.49 3.60
C LYS A 33 -16.04 -10.28 2.30
N TYR A 34 -16.89 -9.96 1.32
CA TYR A 34 -16.86 -10.61 0.01
C TYR A 34 -15.60 -10.19 -0.77
N LEU A 35 -15.26 -8.89 -0.76
CA LEU A 35 -14.03 -8.40 -1.39
C LEU A 35 -12.79 -9.03 -0.75
N GLN A 36 -12.70 -9.08 0.58
CA GLN A 36 -11.60 -9.75 1.28
C GLN A 36 -11.47 -11.23 0.89
N ARG A 37 -12.58 -11.96 0.80
CA ARG A 37 -12.58 -13.37 0.33
C ARG A 37 -12.07 -13.51 -1.11
N LYS A 38 -12.42 -12.55 -1.97
CA LYS A 38 -11.94 -12.52 -3.36
C LYS A 38 -10.44 -12.24 -3.41
N ASP A 39 -9.96 -11.27 -2.63
CA ASP A 39 -8.55 -10.92 -2.54
C ASP A 39 -7.71 -12.11 -2.04
N TRP A 40 -8.16 -12.79 -0.98
CA TRP A 40 -7.51 -14.02 -0.49
C TRP A 40 -7.45 -15.13 -1.53
N LYS A 41 -8.53 -15.33 -2.30
CA LYS A 41 -8.54 -16.32 -3.39
C LYS A 41 -7.47 -16.03 -4.45
N HIS A 42 -7.15 -14.76 -4.66
CA HIS A 42 -6.16 -14.31 -5.64
C HIS A 42 -4.79 -13.99 -5.01
N ASN A 43 -4.57 -14.32 -3.73
CA ASN A 43 -3.36 -13.98 -2.98
C ASN A 43 -2.99 -12.49 -3.05
N VAL A 44 -4.01 -11.62 -3.13
CA VAL A 44 -3.84 -10.17 -3.08
C VAL A 44 -3.76 -9.74 -1.63
N ILE A 45 -2.70 -9.02 -1.27
CA ILE A 45 -2.54 -8.39 0.03
C ILE A 45 -2.87 -6.90 -0.08
N PRO A 46 -3.61 -6.31 0.87
CA PRO A 46 -3.83 -4.86 0.90
C PRO A 46 -2.54 -4.16 1.31
N PHE A 47 -2.32 -2.93 0.83
CA PHE A 47 -1.16 -2.11 1.22
C PHE A 47 -1.07 -1.89 2.73
N SER A 48 -2.21 -1.81 3.43
CA SER A 48 -2.24 -1.69 4.89
C SER A 48 -1.64 -2.89 5.61
N ALA A 49 -1.54 -4.05 4.96
CA ALA A 49 -0.87 -5.20 5.55
C ALA A 49 0.66 -5.05 5.57
N LEU A 50 1.23 -4.08 4.85
CA LEU A 50 2.66 -3.76 4.82
C LEU A 50 3.03 -2.65 5.81
N ASP A 51 2.07 -2.09 6.53
CA ASP A 51 2.28 -1.04 7.53
C ASP A 51 2.27 -1.66 8.94
N HIS A 52 3.41 -2.21 9.36
CA HIS A 52 3.52 -2.96 10.61
C HIS A 52 3.82 -2.09 11.84
N ASP A 53 4.43 -0.93 11.63
CA ASP A 53 5.03 -0.07 12.66
C ASP A 53 4.71 1.42 12.45
N GLY A 54 3.84 1.75 11.49
CA GLY A 54 3.53 3.13 11.10
C GLY A 54 4.50 3.71 10.06
N HIS A 55 5.46 2.92 9.60
CA HIS A 55 6.49 3.31 8.62
C HIS A 55 6.33 2.56 7.29
N PHE A 56 5.17 2.71 6.63
CA PHE A 56 4.84 2.06 5.36
C PHE A 56 5.91 2.17 4.26
N VAL A 57 6.51 3.35 4.08
CA VAL A 57 7.50 3.59 3.01
C VAL A 57 8.74 2.73 3.26
N ASP A 58 9.21 2.70 4.50
CA ASP A 58 10.40 1.95 4.91
C ASP A 58 10.21 0.45 4.74
N ASN A 59 9.00 -0.06 4.99
CA ASN A 59 8.65 -1.48 4.80
C ASN A 59 8.63 -1.94 3.33
N ILE A 60 8.66 -1.02 2.35
CA ILE A 60 8.58 -1.32 0.91
C ILE A 60 9.89 -1.03 0.17
N ILE A 61 10.78 -0.23 0.77
CA ILE A 61 12.04 0.14 0.15
C ILE A 61 12.87 -1.11 -0.16
N ASP A 62 13.32 -1.22 -1.42
CA ASP A 62 14.26 -2.27 -1.83
C ASP A 62 15.69 -1.86 -1.47
N GLU A 63 16.14 -2.33 -0.30
CA GLU A 63 17.50 -2.08 0.20
C GLU A 63 18.61 -2.68 -0.70
N LYS A 64 18.28 -3.53 -1.69
CA LYS A 64 19.27 -4.08 -2.61
C LYS A 64 19.74 -3.08 -3.65
N ILE A 65 18.95 -2.04 -3.93
CA ILE A 65 19.24 -1.05 -4.95
C ILE A 65 19.66 0.26 -4.28
N ASP A 66 20.96 0.56 -4.40
CA ASP A 66 21.52 1.82 -3.96
C ASP A 66 21.41 2.86 -5.10
N LEU A 67 20.33 3.64 -5.07
CA LEU A 67 20.05 4.68 -6.06
C LEU A 67 21.11 5.79 -6.05
N GLU A 68 21.62 6.16 -4.88
CA GLU A 68 22.61 7.22 -4.73
C GLU A 68 23.90 6.83 -5.45
N LYS A 69 24.37 5.60 -5.21
CA LYS A 69 25.55 5.05 -5.89
C LYS A 69 25.37 4.95 -7.41
N ILE A 70 24.18 4.56 -7.89
CA ILE A 70 23.90 4.50 -9.33
C ILE A 70 24.02 5.89 -9.96
N VAL A 71 23.44 6.90 -9.31
CA VAL A 71 23.50 8.29 -9.79
C VAL A 71 24.94 8.82 -9.75
N GLU A 72 25.67 8.55 -8.66
CA GLU A 72 27.07 8.95 -8.52
C GLU A 72 27.94 8.35 -9.64
N VAL A 73 27.83 7.05 -9.89
CA VAL A 73 28.59 6.37 -10.94
C VAL A 73 28.25 6.95 -12.31
N LYS A 74 26.97 7.24 -12.58
CA LYS A 74 26.55 7.87 -13.83
C LYS A 74 27.20 9.24 -14.01
N MET A 75 27.21 10.08 -12.99
CA MET A 75 27.85 11.40 -13.04
C MET A 75 29.35 11.29 -13.32
N ARG A 76 30.05 10.35 -12.66
CA ARG A 76 31.49 10.11 -12.92
C ARG A 76 31.76 9.66 -14.35
N ILE A 77 30.91 8.80 -14.92
CA ILE A 77 31.01 8.38 -16.33
C ILE A 77 30.80 9.58 -17.27
N GLU A 78 29.83 10.44 -16.99
CA GLU A 78 29.60 11.65 -17.78
C GLU A 78 30.79 12.61 -17.73
N GLU A 79 31.37 12.84 -16.55
CA GLU A 79 32.59 13.65 -16.40
C GLU A 79 33.79 13.04 -17.12
N LEU A 80 33.99 11.72 -17.01
CA LEU A 80 35.04 11.00 -17.73
C LEU A 80 34.89 11.18 -19.24
N HIS A 81 33.69 11.01 -19.78
CA HIS A 81 33.45 11.23 -21.21
C HIS A 81 33.70 12.67 -21.63
N ARG A 82 33.34 13.66 -20.80
CA ARG A 82 33.68 15.06 -21.07
C ARG A 82 35.20 15.26 -21.12
N ALA A 83 35.94 14.70 -20.16
CA ALA A 83 37.39 14.78 -20.15
C ALA A 83 38.03 14.10 -21.37
N LEU A 84 37.61 12.88 -21.71
CA LEU A 84 38.11 12.16 -22.89
C LEU A 84 37.84 12.90 -24.21
N ASN A 85 36.75 13.66 -24.29
CA ASN A 85 36.45 14.47 -25.47
C ASN A 85 37.36 15.70 -25.61
N THR A 86 38.13 16.07 -24.58
CA THR A 86 39.13 17.15 -24.67
C THR A 86 40.48 16.68 -25.16
N LEU A 87 40.72 15.36 -25.17
CA LEU A 87 41.97 14.75 -25.63
C LEU A 87 42.07 14.73 -27.16
N SER A 88 43.29 14.82 -27.68
CA SER A 88 43.55 14.65 -29.11
C SER A 88 43.32 13.19 -29.55
N LYS A 89 43.25 12.95 -30.88
CA LYS A 89 43.04 11.59 -31.42
C LYS A 89 44.13 10.58 -31.05
N GLU A 90 45.33 11.04 -30.72
CA GLU A 90 46.45 10.18 -30.31
C GLU A 90 46.45 9.91 -28.80
N GLU A 91 45.82 10.78 -28.01
CA GLU A 91 45.72 10.70 -26.55
C GLU A 91 44.44 10.03 -26.05
N ARG A 92 43.41 9.97 -26.89
CA ARG A 92 42.09 9.40 -26.61
C ARG A 92 42.07 7.88 -26.75
#